data_AF-A0A970JPA9-F1
#
_entry.id   AF-A0A970JPA9-F1
#
_cell.length_a   1.000
_cell.length_b   1.000
_cell.length_c   1.000
_cell.angle_alpha   90.00
_cell.angle_beta   90.00
_cell.angle_gamma   90.00
#
_symmetry.space_group_name_H-M   'P 1'
#
loop_
_entity.id
_entity.type
_entity.pdbx_description
1 polymer ?
#
loop_
_entity_poly.entity_id
_entity_poly.type
_entity_poly.pdbx_seq_one_letter_code
_entity_poly.pdbx_strand_id
1 'polypeptide(L)'
;SISEVFFNPTQMENFPTVNIEALACGTPILTFGKGGSGEVVDKNVGRVVQDIDEACSILKVTDFKAMRTACVEKSKYYSSSRMVNDYIKLYSK
;
A
#
# COMPACT_ATOMS: atom_id res chain seq x y z
N SER A 1 13.99 4.40 -3.78
CA SER A 1 13.19 3.91 -4.93
C SER A 1 13.25 4.90 -6.08
N ILE A 2 13.44 4.40 -7.32
CA ILE A 2 13.48 5.19 -8.57
C ILE A 2 12.09 5.40 -9.21
N SER A 3 11.09 4.58 -8.84
CA SER A 3 9.73 4.69 -9.38
C SER A 3 8.90 5.78 -8.69
N GLU A 4 7.99 6.41 -9.43
CA GLU A 4 7.07 7.42 -8.89
C GLU A 4 5.83 6.80 -8.23
N VAL A 5 5.38 5.65 -8.75
CA VAL A 5 4.22 4.89 -8.28
C VAL A 5 4.40 3.41 -8.63
N PHE A 6 3.85 2.52 -7.82
CA PHE A 6 3.78 1.07 -8.06
C PHE A 6 2.33 0.68 -8.35
N PHE A 7 2.08 0.01 -9.48
CA PHE A 7 0.75 -0.45 -9.85
C PHE A 7 0.62 -1.96 -9.63
N ASN A 8 -0.35 -2.37 -8.80
CA ASN A 8 -0.69 -3.77 -8.57
C ASN A 8 -2.14 -4.06 -9.03
N PRO A 9 -2.37 -4.50 -10.29
CA PRO A 9 -3.70 -4.78 -10.84
C PRO A 9 -4.28 -6.14 -10.41
N THR A 10 -3.99 -6.60 -9.19
CA THR A 10 -4.52 -7.87 -8.71
C THR A 10 -6.02 -7.73 -8.39
N GLN A 11 -6.83 -8.69 -8.86
CA GLN A 11 -8.27 -8.70 -8.62
C GLN A 11 -8.65 -9.24 -7.22
N MET A 12 -7.77 -10.01 -6.57
CA MET A 12 -7.97 -10.48 -5.20
C MET A 12 -6.64 -10.87 -4.58
N GLU A 13 -6.32 -10.30 -3.42
CA GLU A 13 -5.12 -10.59 -2.64
C GLU A 13 -5.50 -10.52 -1.16
N ASN A 14 -4.96 -11.41 -0.32
CA ASN A 14 -5.33 -11.45 1.10
C ASN A 14 -4.40 -10.55 1.92
N PHE A 15 -3.10 -10.71 1.76
CA PHE A 15 -2.09 -9.93 2.45
C PHE A 15 -1.03 -9.50 1.43
N PRO A 16 -1.20 -8.34 0.79
CA PRO A 16 -0.41 -7.94 -0.37
C PRO A 16 1.01 -7.53 0.06
N THR A 17 1.90 -8.49 0.25
CA THR A 17 3.28 -8.22 0.70
C THR A 17 4.03 -7.30 -0.25
N VAL A 18 3.79 -7.43 -1.56
CA VAL A 18 4.36 -6.55 -2.59
C VAL A 18 3.92 -5.09 -2.44
N ASN A 19 2.69 -4.84 -1.99
CA ASN A 19 2.21 -3.49 -1.67
C ASN A 19 2.93 -2.97 -0.42
N ILE A 20 3.12 -3.81 0.59
CA ILE A 20 3.82 -3.44 1.82
C ILE A 20 5.30 -3.11 1.53
N GLU A 21 5.96 -3.87 0.66
CA GLU A 21 7.32 -3.61 0.18
C GLU A 21 7.41 -2.27 -0.58
N ALA A 22 6.42 -1.98 -1.43
CA ALA A 22 6.32 -0.68 -2.10
C ALA A 22 6.21 0.47 -1.07
N LEU A 23 5.36 0.33 -0.04
CA LEU A 23 5.26 1.30 1.05
C LEU A 23 6.60 1.50 1.76
N ALA A 24 7.27 0.41 2.13
CA ALA A 24 8.57 0.45 2.82
C ALA A 24 9.65 1.12 1.97
N CYS A 25 9.58 0.95 0.65
CA CYS A 25 10.45 1.64 -0.31
C CYS A 25 10.10 3.12 -0.54
N GLY A 26 9.06 3.62 0.14
CA GLY A 26 8.52 4.96 -0.04
C GLY A 26 7.86 5.14 -1.41
N THR A 27 7.33 4.08 -2.00
CA THR A 27 6.68 4.09 -3.31
C THR A 27 5.16 4.03 -3.12
N PRO A 28 4.43 5.07 -3.55
CA PRO A 28 2.97 5.08 -3.51
C PRO A 28 2.36 4.00 -4.38
N ILE A 29 1.15 3.59 -4.05
CA ILE A 29 0.51 2.41 -4.67
C ILE A 29 -0.73 2.81 -5.44
N LEU A 30 -0.89 2.24 -6.61
CA LEU A 30 -2.14 2.20 -7.36
C LEU A 30 -2.60 0.76 -7.41
N THR A 31 -3.85 0.48 -7.02
CA THR A 31 -4.35 -0.91 -6.94
C THR A 31 -5.86 -0.99 -7.16
N PHE A 32 -6.38 -2.20 -7.39
CA PHE A 32 -7.81 -2.45 -7.39
C PHE A 32 -8.40 -2.60 -5.98
N GLY A 33 -9.65 -2.20 -5.81
CA GLY A 33 -10.33 -2.13 -4.51
C GLY A 33 -10.83 -3.44 -3.91
N LYS A 34 -10.17 -4.57 -4.19
CA LYS A 34 -10.62 -5.90 -3.77
C LYS A 34 -9.61 -6.58 -2.85
N GLY A 35 -10.13 -7.15 -1.75
CA GLY A 35 -9.34 -7.85 -0.73
C GLY A 35 -8.33 -6.94 -0.01
N GLY A 36 -7.31 -7.55 0.56
CA GLY A 36 -6.23 -6.87 1.27
C GLY A 36 -5.44 -5.88 0.41
N SER A 37 -5.47 -6.01 -0.92
CA SER A 37 -4.80 -5.06 -1.83
C SER A 37 -5.34 -3.63 -1.64
N GLY A 38 -6.66 -3.48 -1.58
CA GLY A 38 -7.29 -2.19 -1.31
C GLY A 38 -7.14 -1.73 0.15
N GLU A 39 -7.13 -2.64 1.11
CA GLU A 39 -7.07 -2.31 2.55
C GLU A 39 -5.73 -1.70 2.98
N VAL A 40 -4.63 -2.06 2.31
CA VAL A 40 -3.29 -1.52 2.59
C VAL A 40 -3.14 -0.08 2.09
N VAL A 41 -3.99 0.36 1.15
CA VAL A 41 -3.88 1.65 0.47
C VAL A 41 -4.93 2.65 1.00
N ASP A 42 -4.45 3.82 1.44
CA ASP A 42 -5.30 4.97 1.73
C ASP A 42 -4.85 6.19 0.89
N LYS A 43 -5.62 7.28 0.97
CA LYS A 43 -5.39 8.51 0.17
C LYS A 43 -4.01 9.16 0.38
N ASN A 44 -3.32 8.84 1.47
CA ASN A 44 -2.02 9.42 1.79
C ASN A 44 -0.87 8.63 1.17
N VAL A 45 -1.10 7.37 0.80
CA VAL A 45 -0.07 6.44 0.31
C VAL A 45 -0.35 5.90 -1.09
N GLY A 46 -1.48 6.27 -1.68
CA GLY A 46 -1.85 5.74 -2.98
C GLY A 46 -3.28 6.02 -3.39
N ARG A 47 -3.76 5.26 -4.37
CA ARG A 47 -5.12 5.31 -4.90
C ARG A 47 -5.65 3.90 -5.16
N VAL A 48 -6.95 3.75 -4.94
CA VAL A 48 -7.70 2.54 -5.26
C VAL A 48 -8.58 2.86 -6.45
N VAL A 49 -8.54 2.04 -7.49
CA VAL A 49 -9.28 2.21 -8.75
C VAL A 49 -10.08 0.95 -9.08
N GLN A 50 -11.04 1.06 -9.98
CA GLN A 50 -11.93 -0.03 -10.37
C GLN A 50 -11.41 -0.79 -11.60
N ASP A 51 -10.76 -0.08 -12.52
CA ASP A 51 -10.28 -0.63 -13.78
C ASP A 51 -9.03 0.11 -14.30
N ILE A 52 -8.57 -0.31 -15.49
CA ILE A 52 -7.37 0.22 -16.14
C ILE A 52 -7.58 1.65 -16.65
N ASP A 53 -8.79 2.00 -17.09
CA ASP A 53 -9.08 3.33 -17.63
C ASP A 53 -9.05 4.39 -16.53
N GLU A 54 -9.61 4.04 -15.36
CA GLU A 54 -9.49 4.86 -14.16
C GLU A 54 -8.02 4.93 -13.70
N ALA A 55 -7.30 3.81 -13.69
CA ALA A 55 -5.86 3.80 -13.37
C ALA A 55 -5.07 4.79 -14.25
N CYS A 56 -5.30 4.75 -15.57
CA CYS A 56 -4.66 5.64 -16.53
C CYS A 56 -5.02 7.11 -16.29
N SER A 57 -6.28 7.38 -15.92
CA SER A 57 -6.75 8.74 -15.61
C SER A 57 -6.08 9.29 -14.34
N ILE A 58 -6.00 8.46 -13.29
CA ILE A 58 -5.39 8.80 -12.01
C ILE A 58 -3.88 9.07 -12.15
N LEU A 59 -3.19 8.28 -12.97
CA LEU A 59 -1.76 8.47 -13.26
C LEU A 59 -1.43 9.84 -13.87
N LYS A 60 -2.37 10.45 -14.60
CA LYS A 60 -2.16 11.75 -15.26
C LYS A 60 -2.36 12.95 -14.33
N VAL A 61 -3.18 12.79 -13.29
CA VAL A 61 -3.64 13.91 -12.44
C VAL A 61 -3.04 13.91 -11.04
N THR A 62 -2.44 12.80 -10.62
CA THR A 62 -1.97 12.63 -9.24
C THR A 62 -0.46 12.82 -9.16
N ASP A 63 -0.02 13.74 -8.30
CA ASP A 63 1.39 13.79 -7.89
C ASP A 63 1.64 12.78 -6.78
N PHE A 64 2.21 11.64 -7.16
CA PHE A 64 2.57 10.58 -6.23
C PHE A 64 3.85 10.92 -5.42
N LYS A 65 4.73 11.80 -5.89
CA LYS A 65 5.99 12.10 -5.16
C LYS A 65 5.74 12.68 -3.77
N ALA A 66 4.66 13.45 -3.60
CA ALA A 66 4.25 14.00 -2.32
C ALA A 66 3.92 12.94 -1.25
N MET A 67 3.61 11.70 -1.66
CA MET A 67 3.14 10.63 -0.77
C MET A 67 4.27 9.77 -0.19
N ARG A 68 5.53 9.95 -0.64
CA ARG A 68 6.65 9.05 -0.30
C ARG A 68 6.87 8.90 1.21
N THR A 69 6.89 10.02 1.95
CA THR A 69 7.09 9.99 3.40
C THR A 69 5.97 9.27 4.12
N ALA A 70 4.71 9.51 3.71
CA ALA A 70 3.55 8.83 4.27
C ALA A 70 3.60 7.31 4.00
N CYS A 71 4.12 6.88 2.85
CA CYS A 71 4.30 5.46 2.52
C CYS A 71 5.24 4.77 3.51
N VAL A 72 6.42 5.37 3.77
CA VAL A 72 7.39 4.82 4.72
C VAL A 72 6.80 4.75 6.12
N GLU A 73 6.10 5.80 6.56
CA GLU A 73 5.43 5.80 7.87
C GLU A 73 4.35 4.72 7.97
N LYS A 74 3.51 4.57 6.96
CA LYS A 74 2.47 3.52 6.91
C LYS A 74 3.09 2.13 6.96
N SER A 75 4.23 1.91 6.30
CA SER A 75 4.90 0.60 6.27
C SER A 75 5.28 0.08 7.66
N LYS A 76 5.56 0.98 8.62
CA LYS A 76 5.91 0.61 10.01
C LYS A 76 4.78 -0.14 10.71
N TYR A 77 3.53 0.12 10.32
CA TYR A 77 2.37 -0.63 10.79
C TYR A 77 2.51 -2.12 10.48
N TYR A 78 3.19 -2.51 9.39
CA TYR A 78 3.36 -3.90 8.98
C TYR A 78 4.73 -4.49 9.39
N SER A 79 5.47 -3.82 10.27
CA SER A 79 6.78 -4.30 10.72
C SER A 79 6.69 -5.61 11.50
N SER A 80 7.64 -6.51 11.29
CA SER A 80 7.71 -7.79 11.98
C SER A 80 7.75 -7.61 13.50
N SER A 81 8.48 -6.61 14.00
CA SER A 81 8.54 -6.29 15.43
C SER A 81 7.17 -5.93 16.01
N ARG A 82 6.36 -5.12 15.31
CA ARG A 82 5.01 -4.76 15.75
C ARG A 82 4.12 -6.00 15.78
N MET A 83 4.12 -6.78 14.69
CA MET A 83 3.30 -7.98 14.55
C MET A 83 3.63 -9.01 15.64
N VAL A 84 4.91 -9.29 15.88
CA VAL A 84 5.37 -10.22 16.94
C VAL A 84 4.92 -9.73 18.31
N ASN A 85 5.06 -8.44 18.60
CA ASN A 85 4.62 -7.88 19.88
C ASN A 85 3.11 -8.00 20.08
N ASP A 86 2.31 -7.83 19.03
CA ASP A 86 0.86 -8.00 19.11
C ASP A 86 0.48 -9.48 19.36
N TYR A 87 1.19 -10.41 18.72
CA TYR A 87 1.06 -11.84 18.99
C TYR A 87 1.39 -12.20 20.45
N ILE A 88 2.52 -11.71 20.99
CA ILE A 88 2.90 -11.95 22.40
C ILE A 88 1.82 -11.41 23.33
N LYS A 89 1.32 -10.20 23.11
CA LYS A 89 0.24 -9.59 23.93
C LYS A 89 -1.05 -10.40 23.90
N LEU A 90 -1.39 -10.99 22.75
CA LEU A 90 -2.60 -11.80 22.61
C LEU A 90 -2.55 -13.07 23.47
N TYR A 91 -1.39 -13.72 23.51
CA TYR A 91 -1.18 -14.98 24.25
C TYR A 91 -0.66 -14.82 25.68
N SER A 92 -0.30 -13.60 26.09
CA SER A 92 0.06 -13.29 27.48
C SER A 92 -1.15 -12.91 28.34
N LYS A 93 -2.36 -13.13 27.82
CA LYS A 93 -3.63 -13.04 28.56
C LYS A 93 -4.05 -14.44 29.02
#